data_AF-A0A9Q4CY31-F1
#
_entry.id   AF-A0A9Q4CY31-F1
#
_cell.length_a   1.000
_cell.length_b   1.000
_cell.length_c   1.000
_cell.angle_alpha   90.00
_cell.angle_beta   90.00
_cell.angle_gamma   90.00
#
_symmetry.space_group_name_H-M   'P 1'
#
loop_
_entity.id
_entity.type
_entity.pdbx_description
1 polymer ?
#
loop_
_entity_poly.entity_id
_entity_poly.type
_entity_poly.pdbx_seq_one_letter_code
_entity_poly.pdbx_strand_id
1 'polypeptide(L)'
;MTDEENPVIDTLAEITTASINHCNLAPRELMLARIAVLAAVDAPPASYLLNAGEALDVGITLEDVQGILIAVAPIIGTPRIVAAAGHLAEALGFAIGLEAQAEATDEG
;
A
#
# COMPACT_ATOMS: atom_id res chain seq x y z
N MET A 1 19.52 -5.97 24.85
CA MET A 1 18.25 -6.74 24.77
C MET A 1 17.15 -5.76 24.38
N THR A 2 17.40 -4.98 23.34
CA THR A 2 16.49 -3.92 22.88
C THR A 2 15.81 -4.40 21.61
N ASP A 3 14.50 -4.15 21.54
CA ASP A 3 13.71 -3.96 20.32
C ASP A 3 13.33 -5.19 19.48
N GLU A 4 12.43 -6.05 19.97
CA GLU A 4 11.54 -6.78 19.06
C GLU A 4 10.09 -6.58 19.51
N GLU A 5 9.63 -5.34 19.38
CA GLU A 5 8.23 -5.00 19.69
C GLU A 5 7.29 -5.53 18.60
N ASN A 6 7.79 -5.81 17.38
CA ASN A 6 7.00 -6.34 16.26
C ASN A 6 7.81 -7.20 15.24
N PRO A 7 8.32 -8.39 15.61
CA PRO A 7 9.22 -9.19 14.77
C PRO A 7 8.66 -9.54 13.38
N VAL A 8 7.33 -9.67 13.25
CA VAL A 8 6.68 -9.90 11.95
C VAL A 8 6.79 -8.68 11.04
N ILE A 9 6.53 -7.48 11.56
CA ILE A 9 6.56 -6.24 10.78
C ILE A 9 7.99 -5.92 10.37
N ASP A 10 8.95 -6.12 11.27
CA ASP A 10 10.37 -5.89 10.99
C ASP A 10 10.85 -6.79 9.84
N THR A 11 10.50 -8.09 9.90
CA THR A 11 10.81 -9.04 8.83
C THR A 11 10.19 -8.60 7.50
N LEU A 12 8.93 -8.15 7.50
CA LEU A 12 8.25 -7.70 6.28
C LEU A 12 8.87 -6.41 5.71
N ALA A 13 9.32 -5.49 6.57
CA ALA A 13 10.02 -4.28 6.18
C ALA A 13 11.38 -4.61 5.54
N GLU A 14 12.12 -5.56 6.09
CA GLU A 14 13.38 -6.05 5.52
C GLU A 14 13.18 -6.67 4.14
N ILE A 15 12.18 -7.55 3.98
CA ILE A 15 11.85 -8.16 2.68
C ILE A 15 11.44 -7.08 1.66
N THR A 16 10.66 -6.09 2.09
CA THR A 16 10.22 -4.97 1.23
C THR A 16 11.41 -4.12 0.77
N THR A 17 12.32 -3.81 1.68
CA THR A 17 13.55 -3.06 1.42
C THR A 17 14.46 -3.82 0.45
N ALA A 18 14.67 -5.12 0.70
CA ALA A 18 15.45 -5.98 -0.20
C ALA A 18 14.82 -6.04 -1.60
N SER A 19 13.49 -6.07 -1.70
CA SER A 19 12.78 -6.02 -2.98
C SER A 19 13.00 -4.70 -3.72
N ILE A 20 13.00 -3.56 -3.04
CA ILE A 20 13.27 -2.24 -3.66
C ILE A 20 14.71 -2.19 -4.18
N ASN A 21 15.68 -2.56 -3.34
CA ASN A 21 17.11 -2.47 -3.67
C ASN A 21 17.54 -3.38 -4.83
N HIS A 22 16.86 -4.51 -5.03
CA HIS A 22 17.16 -5.44 -6.13
C HIS A 22 16.29 -5.26 -7.38
N CYS A 23 15.33 -4.32 -7.37
CA CYS A 23 14.47 -4.07 -8.53
C CYS A 23 15.09 -2.99 -9.44
N ASN A 24 15.12 -3.26 -10.74
CA ASN A 24 15.65 -2.31 -11.74
C ASN A 24 14.56 -1.48 -12.43
N LEU A 25 13.30 -1.62 -12.03
CA LEU A 25 12.21 -0.76 -12.51
C LEU A 25 12.35 0.64 -11.93
N ALA A 26 11.83 1.66 -12.63
CA ALA A 26 11.74 2.97 -12.03
C ALA A 26 10.85 2.91 -10.77
N PRO A 27 11.12 3.69 -9.70
CA PRO A 27 10.37 3.58 -8.44
C PRO A 27 8.86 3.68 -8.60
N ARG A 28 8.41 4.58 -9.49
CA ARG A 28 7.00 4.73 -9.83
C ARG A 28 6.40 3.48 -10.51
N GLU A 29 7.14 2.83 -11.40
CA GLU A 29 6.71 1.61 -12.08
C GLU A 29 6.62 0.44 -11.10
N LEU A 30 7.60 0.30 -10.20
CA LEU A 30 7.58 -0.69 -9.13
C LEU A 30 6.32 -0.53 -8.26
N MET A 31 6.00 0.71 -7.88
CA MET A 31 4.84 0.96 -7.02
C MET A 31 3.51 0.62 -7.71
N LEU A 32 3.34 1.02 -8.97
CA LEU A 32 2.16 0.64 -9.76
C LEU A 32 2.01 -0.88 -9.87
N ALA A 33 3.12 -1.59 -10.09
CA ALA A 33 3.13 -3.05 -10.12
C ALA A 33 2.70 -3.65 -8.78
N ARG A 34 3.16 -3.11 -7.64
CA ARG A 34 2.75 -3.56 -6.31
C ARG A 34 1.26 -3.35 -6.07
N ILE A 35 0.72 -2.17 -6.41
CA ILE A 35 -0.71 -1.88 -6.29
C ILE A 35 -1.55 -2.83 -7.15
N ALA A 36 -1.12 -3.08 -8.39
CA ALA A 36 -1.77 -4.05 -9.28
C ALA A 36 -1.80 -5.46 -8.67
N VAL A 37 -0.69 -5.91 -8.08
CA VAL A 37 -0.59 -7.23 -7.44
C VAL A 37 -1.46 -7.31 -6.20
N LEU A 38 -1.50 -6.28 -5.36
CA LEU A 38 -2.39 -6.23 -4.19
C LEU A 38 -3.86 -6.40 -4.60
N ALA A 39 -4.29 -5.73 -5.68
CA ALA A 39 -5.62 -5.90 -6.24
C ALA A 39 -5.85 -7.33 -6.78
N ALA A 40 -4.87 -7.88 -7.48
CA ALA A 40 -4.95 -9.22 -8.08
C ALA A 40 -5.09 -10.33 -7.02
N VAL A 41 -4.36 -10.23 -5.91
CA VAL A 41 -4.36 -11.21 -4.83
C VAL A 41 -5.43 -10.94 -3.76
N ASP A 42 -6.23 -9.88 -3.93
CA ASP A 42 -7.26 -9.47 -2.97
C ASP A 42 -6.69 -9.24 -1.58
N ALA A 43 -5.60 -8.47 -1.55
CA ALA A 43 -4.91 -8.15 -0.31
C ALA A 43 -5.82 -7.37 0.66
N PRO A 44 -5.67 -7.58 1.98
CA PRO A 44 -6.43 -6.83 2.97
C PRO A 44 -6.03 -5.34 2.97
N PRO A 45 -6.90 -4.44 3.46
CA PRO A 45 -6.67 -2.98 3.49
C PRO A 45 -5.30 -2.57 4.06
N ALA A 46 -4.87 -3.21 5.16
CA ALA A 46 -3.58 -2.93 5.79
C ALA A 46 -2.36 -3.14 4.86
N SER A 47 -2.47 -4.03 3.87
CA SER A 47 -1.38 -4.25 2.89
C SER A 47 -1.20 -3.07 1.93
N TYR A 48 -2.25 -2.31 1.66
CA TYR A 48 -2.16 -1.08 0.87
C TYR A 48 -1.47 0.04 1.66
N LEU A 49 -1.72 0.14 2.97
CA LEU A 49 -1.08 1.11 3.86
C LEU A 49 0.45 0.94 3.92
N LEU A 50 0.93 -0.31 3.99
CA LEU A 50 2.37 -0.60 3.98
C LEU A 50 3.10 -0.09 2.73
N ASN A 51 2.38 0.22 1.66
CA ASN A 51 2.93 0.77 0.42
C ASN A 51 2.55 2.24 0.20
N ALA A 52 1.70 2.84 1.04
CA ALA A 52 1.12 4.16 0.81
C ALA A 52 2.15 5.30 0.93
N GLY A 53 3.01 5.27 1.95
CA GLY A 53 4.05 6.29 2.14
C GLY A 53 5.02 6.36 0.95
N GLU A 54 5.60 5.22 0.61
CA GLU A 54 6.47 5.09 -0.57
C GLU A 54 5.75 5.46 -1.87
N ALA A 55 4.45 5.16 -2.01
CA ALA A 55 3.68 5.55 -3.18
C ALA A 55 3.56 7.07 -3.31
N LEU A 56 3.35 7.78 -2.20
CA LEU A 56 3.31 9.24 -2.18
C LEU A 56 4.69 9.83 -2.48
N ASP A 57 5.75 9.27 -1.90
CA ASP A 57 7.13 9.74 -2.08
C ASP A 57 7.59 9.67 -3.54
N VAL A 58 7.13 8.65 -4.28
CA VAL A 58 7.42 8.49 -5.72
C VAL A 58 6.36 9.15 -6.63
N GLY A 59 5.43 9.90 -6.05
CA GLY A 59 4.45 10.72 -6.78
C GLY A 59 3.29 9.95 -7.43
N ILE A 60 2.90 8.80 -6.88
CA ILE A 60 1.68 8.10 -7.29
C ILE A 60 0.46 8.91 -6.86
N THR A 61 -0.40 9.25 -7.82
CA THR A 61 -1.66 9.95 -7.54
C THR A 61 -2.85 8.98 -7.51
N LEU A 62 -4.02 9.49 -7.10
CA LEU A 62 -5.26 8.73 -7.18
C LEU A 62 -5.61 8.36 -8.63
N GLU A 63 -5.35 9.24 -9.59
CA GLU A 63 -5.54 8.99 -11.02
C GLU A 63 -4.64 7.84 -11.50
N ASP A 64 -3.43 7.72 -10.97
CA ASP A 64 -2.52 6.62 -11.27
C ASP A 64 -3.04 5.29 -10.74
N VAL A 65 -3.58 5.28 -9.51
CA VAL A 65 -4.23 4.10 -8.92
C VAL A 65 -5.44 3.69 -9.75
N GLN A 66 -6.29 4.64 -10.15
CA GLN A 66 -7.42 4.34 -11.04
C GLN A 66 -6.93 3.80 -12.38
N GLY A 67 -5.91 4.42 -12.96
CA GLY A 67 -5.31 4.02 -14.23
C GLY A 67 -4.80 2.58 -14.21
N ILE A 68 -4.07 2.19 -13.15
CA ILE A 68 -3.56 0.81 -13.04
C ILE A 68 -4.69 -0.20 -12.80
N LEU A 69 -5.71 0.13 -12.01
CA LEU A 69 -6.88 -0.73 -11.82
C LEU A 69 -7.65 -0.93 -13.13
N ILE A 70 -7.83 0.13 -13.93
CA ILE A 70 -8.43 0.04 -15.27
C ILE A 70 -7.56 -0.85 -16.18
N ALA A 71 -6.25 -0.68 -16.14
CA ALA A 71 -5.32 -1.44 -16.98
C ALA A 71 -5.37 -2.94 -16.68
N VAL A 72 -5.51 -3.35 -15.41
CA VAL A 72 -5.54 -4.77 -15.02
C VAL A 72 -6.94 -5.38 -14.98
N ALA A 73 -8.01 -4.57 -15.03
CA ALA A 73 -9.39 -5.04 -14.94
C ALA A 73 -9.74 -6.20 -15.90
N PRO A 74 -9.30 -6.22 -17.18
CA PRO A 74 -9.58 -7.34 -18.08
C PRO A 74 -8.87 -8.65 -17.68
N ILE A 75 -7.81 -8.56 -16.87
CA ILE A 75 -6.98 -9.70 -16.48
C ILE A 75 -7.48 -10.32 -15.16
N ILE A 76 -7.80 -9.48 -14.17
CA ILE A 76 -8.17 -9.94 -12.82
C ILE A 76 -9.68 -9.97 -12.57
N GLY A 77 -10.47 -9.36 -13.45
CA GLY A 77 -11.94 -9.40 -13.44
C GLY A 77 -12.60 -8.40 -12.48
N THR A 78 -13.85 -8.05 -12.79
CA THR A 78 -14.65 -7.07 -12.05
C THR A 78 -14.73 -7.32 -10.54
N PRO A 79 -14.93 -8.56 -10.04
CA PRO A 79 -15.00 -8.80 -8.60
C PRO A 79 -13.74 -8.35 -7.84
N ARG A 80 -12.55 -8.59 -8.41
CA ARG A 80 -11.28 -8.16 -7.80
C ARG A 80 -11.11 -6.65 -7.83
N ILE A 81 -11.53 -5.99 -8.91
CA ILE A 81 -11.49 -4.52 -9.02
C ILE A 81 -12.39 -3.85 -7.98
N VAL A 82 -13.62 -4.35 -7.81
CA VAL A 82 -14.56 -3.80 -6.82
C VAL A 82 -14.04 -4.02 -5.40
N ALA A 83 -13.50 -5.21 -5.10
CA ALA A 83 -12.89 -5.49 -3.79
C ALA A 83 -11.69 -4.56 -3.51
N ALA A 84 -10.77 -4.42 -4.47
CA ALA A 84 -9.61 -3.55 -4.34
C ALA A 84 -10.00 -2.08 -4.10
N ALA A 85 -11.01 -1.58 -4.81
CA ALA A 85 -11.54 -0.23 -4.57
C ALA A 85 -12.08 -0.05 -3.15
N GLY A 86 -12.80 -1.06 -2.63
CA GLY A 86 -13.27 -1.08 -1.24
C GLY A 86 -12.12 -1.09 -0.22
N HIS A 87 -11.14 -1.96 -0.41
CA HIS A 87 -9.98 -2.06 0.50
C HIS A 87 -9.12 -0.79 0.48
N LEU A 88 -8.96 -0.14 -0.67
CA LEU A 88 -8.27 1.15 -0.78
C LEU A 88 -9.01 2.27 -0.02
N ALA A 89 -10.35 2.30 -0.12
CA ALA A 89 -11.16 3.27 0.61
C ALA A 89 -11.09 3.02 2.13
N GLU A 90 -11.12 1.76 2.56
CA GLU A 90 -10.98 1.38 3.97
C GLU A 90 -9.57 1.72 4.50
N ALA A 91 -8.53 1.44 3.73
CA ALA A 91 -7.16 1.81 4.06
C ALA A 91 -7.03 3.33 4.28
N LEU A 92 -7.59 4.14 3.39
CA LEU A 92 -7.61 5.60 3.56
C LEU A 92 -8.33 6.02 4.85
N GLY A 93 -9.47 5.38 5.16
CA GLY A 93 -10.18 5.60 6.41
C GLY A 93 -9.34 5.28 7.65
N PHE A 94 -8.54 4.20 7.62
CA PHE A 94 -7.61 3.87 8.69
C PHE A 94 -6.48 4.89 8.82
N ALA A 95 -5.91 5.37 7.71
CA ALA A 95 -4.86 6.38 7.72
C ALA A 95 -5.34 7.68 8.39
N ILE A 96 -6.51 8.18 7.99
CA ILE A 96 -7.12 9.38 8.59
C ILE A 96 -7.40 9.18 10.08
N GLY A 97 -7.89 8.00 10.47
CA GLY A 97 -8.16 7.67 11.88
C GLY A 97 -6.92 7.57 12.75
N LEU A 98 -5.77 7.18 12.18
CA LEU A 98 -4.47 7.15 12.86
C LEU A 98 -3.91 8.57 13.05
N GLU A 99 -3.97 9.41 12.02
CA GLU A 99 -3.56 10.82 12.08
C GLU A 99 -4.35 11.57 13.16
N ALA A 100 -5.67 11.44 13.17
CA ALA A 100 -6.53 12.09 14.17
C ALA A 100 -6.23 11.65 15.62
N GLN A 101 -5.83 10.38 15.83
CA GLN A 101 -5.41 9.90 17.16
C GLN A 101 -4.05 10.46 17.57
N ALA A 102 -3.10 10.54 16.64
CA ALA A 102 -1.77 11.08 16.91
C ALA A 102 -1.84 12.56 17.34
N GLU A 103 -2.66 13.36 16.65
CA GLU A 103 -2.92 14.76 17.01
C GLU A 103 -3.53 14.88 18.43
N ALA A 104 -4.51 14.03 18.76
CA ALA A 104 -5.14 14.04 20.08
C ALA A 104 -4.20 13.63 21.23
N THR A 105 -3.13 12.86 20.96
CA THR A 105 -2.12 12.46 21.95
C THR A 105 -0.99 13.46 22.13
N ASP A 106 -0.77 14.37 21.18
CA ASP A 106 0.24 15.44 21.27
C ASP A 106 -0.28 16.68 22.04
N GLU A 107 -1.61 16.80 22.20
CA GLU A 107 -2.27 17.87 22.98
C GLU A 107 -2.50 17.53 24.47
N GLY A 108 -2.03 16.38 24.97
CA GLY A 108 -2.26 15.89 26.36
C GLY A 108 -0.98 15.72 27.18
#